data_AF-M7MXE7-F1
#
_entry.id   AF-M7MXE7-F1
#
_cell.length_a   1.000
_cell.length_b   1.000
_cell.length_c   1.000
_cell.angle_alpha   90.00
_cell.angle_beta   90.00
_cell.angle_gamma   90.00
#
_symmetry.space_group_name_H-M   'P 1'
#
loop_
_entity.id
_entity.type
_entity.pdbx_description
1 polymer ?
#
loop_
_entity_poly.entity_id
_entity_poly.type
_entity_poly.pdbx_seq_one_letter_code
_entity_poly.pdbx_strand_id
1 'polypeptide(L)'
;MLLVIAIIILGTAVCLGVGTRRNRDVQEGRRFEPFRGPIQGLVEPVASLPPVLLPEDPGAADIESVQFSLGLRGYRCDQVDEVLDVLSAEISRLHEVIAAHGKEAVISNTSVSSE
;
A
#
# COMPACT_ATOMS: atom_id res chain seq x y z
N MET A 1 23.74 8.55 40.40
CA MET A 1 23.18 9.78 39.78
C MET A 1 23.89 10.13 38.46
N LEU A 2 25.21 10.29 38.43
CA LEU A 2 25.95 10.60 37.18
C LEU A 2 25.81 9.54 36.08
N LEU A 3 25.77 8.25 36.44
CA LEU A 3 25.62 7.15 35.47
C LEU A 3 24.25 7.15 34.77
N VAL A 4 23.18 7.53 35.48
CA VAL A 4 21.83 7.63 34.91
C VAL A 4 21.76 8.79 33.92
N ILE A 5 22.40 9.92 34.24
CA ILE A 5 22.47 11.09 33.36
C ILE A 5 23.26 10.76 32.08
N ALA A 6 24.37 10.00 32.19
CA ALA A 6 25.16 9.59 31.03
C ALA A 6 24.35 8.73 30.04
N ILE A 7 23.54 7.79 30.55
CA ILE A 7 22.69 6.93 29.71
C ILE A 7 21.57 7.75 29.04
N ILE A 8 20.98 8.72 29.75
CA ILE A 8 19.97 9.61 29.17
C ILE A 8 20.57 10.46 28.06
N ILE A 9 21.75 11.04 28.25
CA ILE A 9 22.44 11.86 27.23
C ILE A 9 22.82 11.01 26.01
N LEU A 10 23.30 9.78 26.22
CA LEU A 10 23.64 8.89 25.13
C LEU A 10 22.40 8.44 24.35
N GLY A 11 21.31 8.12 25.05
CA GLY A 11 20.04 7.76 24.45
C GLY A 11 19.40 8.90 23.65
N THR A 12 19.42 10.13 24.16
CA THR A 12 18.91 11.30 23.43
C THR A 12 19.76 11.65 22.22
N ALA A 13 21.10 11.54 22.31
CA ALA A 13 21.99 11.76 21.18
C ALA A 13 21.75 10.75 20.04
N VAL A 14 21.53 9.47 20.37
CA VAL A 14 21.23 8.42 19.38
C VAL A 14 19.83 8.59 18.81
N CYS A 15 18.81 8.88 19.63
CA CYS A 15 17.45 9.14 19.13
C CYS A 15 17.39 10.36 18.19
N LEU A 16 18.11 11.44 18.51
CA LEU A 16 18.17 12.63 17.63
C LEU A 16 18.99 12.38 16.36
N GLY A 17 20.03 11.54 16.42
CA GLY A 17 20.86 11.17 15.26
C GLY A 17 20.21 10.17 14.29
N VAL A 18 19.39 9.24 14.80
CA VAL A 18 18.70 8.22 13.99
C VAL A 18 17.31 8.70 13.53
N GLY A 19 16.61 9.50 14.34
CA GLY A 19 15.28 10.04 14.00
C GLY A 19 15.27 11.07 12.87
N THR A 20 16.41 11.67 12.53
CA THR A 20 16.53 12.68 11.46
C THR A 20 17.08 12.11 10.15
N ARG A 21 17.39 10.81 10.08
CA ARG A 21 17.94 10.13 8.89
C ARG A 21 17.02 9.06 8.30
N ARG A 22 15.70 9.18 8.45
CA ARG A 22 14.75 8.42 7.64
C ARG A 22 14.16 9.33 6.57
N ASN A 23 14.72 9.17 5.37
CA ASN A 23 14.26 9.66 4.08
C ASN A 23 14.46 11.15 3.78
N ARG A 24 15.67 11.47 3.27
CA ARG A 24 16.03 12.77 2.67
C ARG A 24 16.12 12.68 1.13
N ASP A 25 15.44 11.70 0.53
CA ASP A 25 15.27 11.56 -0.92
C ASP A 25 13.81 11.26 -1.25
N VAL A 26 12.91 12.16 -0.86
CA VAL A 26 11.64 12.35 -1.56
C VAL A 26 11.51 13.84 -1.81
N GLN A 27 11.70 14.16 -3.09
CA GLN A 27 11.44 15.40 -3.81
C GLN A 27 10.67 16.49 -3.06
N GLU A 28 11.11 17.73 -3.27
CA GLU A 28 10.37 18.97 -3.02
C GLU A 28 8.96 18.93 -3.65
N GLY A 29 8.04 18.20 -3.03
CA GLY A 29 6.62 18.33 -3.24
C GLY A 29 6.20 19.66 -2.65
N ARG A 30 5.77 20.59 -3.53
CA ARG A 30 5.26 21.92 -3.19
C ARG A 30 4.55 21.93 -1.84
N ARG A 31 5.09 22.69 -0.90
CA ARG A 31 4.41 23.07 0.34
C ARG A 31 3.06 23.70 -0.03
N PHE A 32 1.97 22.98 0.23
CA PHE A 32 0.61 23.45 -0.03
C PHE A 32 0.29 24.52 1.03
N GLU A 33 0.32 25.80 0.64
CA GLU A 33 -0.15 26.92 1.45
C GLU A 33 -1.66 26.72 1.72
N PRO A 34 -2.13 26.81 2.98
CA PRO A 34 -3.54 26.60 3.28
C PRO A 34 -4.36 27.77 2.75
N PHE A 35 -5.13 27.53 1.69
CA PHE A 35 -6.03 28.51 1.08
C PHE A 35 -7.12 28.93 2.09
N ARG A 36 -6.98 30.12 2.67
CA ARG A 36 -7.98 30.74 3.58
C ARG A 36 -8.95 31.62 2.79
N GLY A 37 -9.80 31.01 1.97
CA GLY A 37 -10.90 31.70 1.28
C GLY A 37 -11.98 30.70 0.82
N PRO A 38 -13.25 31.11 0.68
CA PRO A 38 -14.27 30.26 0.07
C PRO A 38 -13.90 30.03 -1.39
N ILE A 39 -13.62 28.77 -1.76
CA ILE A 39 -13.20 28.46 -3.13
C ILE A 39 -14.43 28.52 -4.05
N GLN A 40 -14.67 29.67 -4.66
CA GLN A 40 -15.62 29.84 -5.77
C GLN A 40 -14.88 29.57 -7.09
N GLY A 41 -15.35 28.59 -7.87
CA GLY A 41 -14.90 28.41 -9.27
C GLY A 41 -14.02 27.18 -9.56
N LEU A 42 -13.87 26.22 -8.65
CA LEU A 42 -13.28 24.93 -9.03
C LEU A 42 -14.33 24.11 -9.79
N VAL A 43 -14.16 24.01 -11.11
CA VAL A 43 -14.78 22.95 -11.92
C VAL A 43 -14.45 21.62 -11.25
N GLU A 44 -15.48 20.79 -11.01
CA GLU A 44 -15.28 19.42 -10.53
C GLU A 44 -14.26 18.72 -11.45
N PRO A 45 -13.14 18.19 -10.91
CA PRO A 45 -12.18 17.46 -11.72
C PRO A 45 -12.89 16.32 -12.44
N VAL A 46 -13.01 16.43 -13.76
CA VAL A 46 -13.59 15.35 -14.58
C VAL A 46 -12.60 14.20 -14.55
N ALA A 47 -13.01 13.06 -13.98
CA ALA A 47 -12.23 11.84 -13.98
C ALA A 47 -11.96 11.44 -15.43
N SER A 48 -10.71 11.63 -15.88
CA SER A 48 -10.31 11.39 -17.27
C SER A 48 -9.96 9.93 -17.54
N LEU A 49 -9.77 9.13 -16.49
CA LEU A 49 -9.51 7.70 -16.61
C LEU A 49 -10.82 6.91 -16.56
N PRO A 50 -10.94 5.83 -17.35
CA PRO A 50 -12.04 4.88 -17.22
C PRO A 50 -12.18 4.41 -15.77
N PRO A 51 -13.40 4.08 -15.31
CA PRO A 51 -13.59 3.52 -13.98
C PRO A 51 -12.74 2.27 -13.82
N VAL A 52 -11.97 2.21 -12.72
CA VAL A 52 -11.16 1.05 -12.37
C VAL A 52 -12.12 -0.10 -12.08
N LEU A 53 -12.14 -1.08 -12.98
CA LEU A 53 -12.86 -2.33 -12.80
C LEU A 53 -11.84 -3.46 -12.84
N LEU A 54 -11.68 -4.12 -11.70
CA LEU A 54 -10.94 -5.37 -11.62
C LEU A 54 -11.77 -6.49 -12.31
N PRO A 55 -11.11 -7.50 -12.89
CA PRO A 55 -11.80 -8.70 -13.37
C PRO A 55 -12.45 -9.46 -12.21
N GLU A 56 -13.32 -10.43 -12.52
CA GLU A 56 -14.02 -11.23 -11.51
C GLU A 56 -13.07 -12.02 -10.58
N ASP A 57 -11.92 -12.44 -11.11
CA ASP A 57 -10.87 -13.13 -10.36
C ASP A 57 -9.53 -12.38 -10.54
N PRO A 58 -9.26 -11.35 -9.72
CA PRO A 58 -8.10 -10.49 -9.89
C PRO A 58 -6.81 -11.15 -9.41
N GLY A 59 -5.80 -11.16 -10.27
CA GLY A 59 -4.42 -11.48 -9.89
C GLY A 59 -3.66 -10.27 -9.37
N ALA A 60 -2.49 -10.52 -8.80
CA ALA A 60 -1.56 -9.48 -8.35
C ALA A 60 -1.19 -8.46 -9.44
N ALA A 61 -0.94 -8.94 -10.66
CA ALA A 61 -0.66 -8.08 -11.81
C ALA A 61 -1.83 -7.14 -12.16
N ASP A 62 -3.08 -7.59 -11.94
CA ASP A 62 -4.25 -6.75 -12.17
C ASP A 62 -4.30 -5.61 -11.16
N ILE A 63 -3.98 -5.88 -9.88
CA ILE A 63 -3.88 -4.87 -8.82
C ILE A 63 -2.78 -3.84 -9.12
N GLU A 64 -1.61 -4.30 -9.56
CA GLU A 64 -0.48 -3.43 -9.92
C GLU A 64 -0.80 -2.51 -11.11
N SER A 65 -1.74 -2.91 -11.97
CA SER A 65 -2.15 -2.13 -13.15
C SER A 65 -3.20 -1.06 -12.86
N VAL A 66 -3.76 -1.04 -11.65
CA VAL A 66 -4.83 -0.12 -11.25
C VAL A 66 -4.34 1.33 -11.27
N GLN A 67 -5.10 2.20 -11.94
CA GLN A 67 -4.82 3.63 -12.00
C GLN A 67 -6.03 4.46 -11.57
N PHE A 68 -5.87 5.26 -10.53
CA PHE A 68 -6.92 6.14 -10.04
C PHE A 68 -6.83 7.55 -10.64
N SER A 69 -7.98 8.13 -10.98
CA SER A 69 -8.06 9.55 -11.32
C SER A 69 -7.79 10.42 -10.10
N LEU A 70 -7.10 11.55 -10.29
CA LEU A 70 -6.85 12.52 -9.23
C LEU A 70 -8.09 13.42 -9.02
N GLY A 71 -8.48 13.61 -7.75
CA GLY A 71 -9.57 14.48 -7.34
C GLY A 71 -9.12 15.59 -6.41
N LEU A 72 -9.93 16.65 -6.26
CA LEU A 72 -9.68 17.78 -5.35
C LEU A 72 -9.61 17.33 -3.87
N ARG A 73 -10.25 16.20 -3.57
CA ARG A 73 -10.16 15.46 -2.31
C ARG A 73 -9.97 13.99 -2.66
N GLY A 74 -9.13 13.29 -1.90
CA GLY A 74 -8.83 11.89 -2.13
C GLY A 74 -7.91 11.35 -1.05
N TYR A 75 -7.71 10.03 -1.07
CA TYR A 75 -6.67 9.40 -0.27
C TYR A 75 -5.29 9.83 -0.74
N ARG A 76 -4.28 9.73 0.14
CA ARG A 76 -2.90 10.07 -0.23
C ARG A 76 -2.35 8.97 -1.13
N CYS A 77 -1.74 9.35 -2.25
CA CYS A 77 -1.20 8.42 -3.25
C CYS A 77 -0.25 7.40 -2.61
N ASP A 78 0.72 7.86 -1.83
CA ASP A 78 1.70 7.00 -1.14
C ASP A 78 1.05 5.97 -0.21
N GLN A 79 -0.04 6.34 0.46
CA GLN A 79 -0.75 5.42 1.34
C GLN A 79 -1.59 4.41 0.56
N VAL A 80 -2.21 4.83 -0.53
CA VAL A 80 -2.95 3.92 -1.41
C VAL A 80 -1.97 2.94 -2.06
N ASP A 81 -0.83 3.43 -2.54
CA ASP A 81 0.21 2.61 -3.16
C ASP A 81 0.73 1.55 -2.16
N GLU A 82 1.06 1.94 -0.93
CA GLU A 82 1.50 1.00 0.12
C GLU A 82 0.44 -0.06 0.44
N VAL A 83 -0.84 0.32 0.47
CA VAL A 83 -1.94 -0.63 0.70
C VAL A 83 -2.10 -1.59 -0.49
N LEU A 84 -1.98 -1.09 -1.72
CA LEU A 84 -2.06 -1.91 -2.93
C LEU A 84 -0.89 -2.89 -3.05
N ASP A 85 0.32 -2.49 -2.65
CA ASP A 85 1.49 -3.37 -2.61
C ASP A 85 1.26 -4.56 -1.66
N VAL A 86 0.77 -4.28 -0.45
CA VAL A 86 0.44 -5.33 0.52
C VAL A 86 -0.69 -6.23 0.01
N LEU A 87 -1.70 -5.65 -0.63
CA LEU A 87 -2.82 -6.39 -1.19
C LEU A 87 -2.39 -7.32 -2.34
N SER A 88 -1.55 -6.83 -3.26
CA SER A 88 -1.00 -7.61 -4.38
C SER A 88 -0.20 -8.82 -3.87
N ALA A 89 0.63 -8.61 -2.84
CA ALA A 89 1.40 -9.67 -2.21
C ALA A 89 0.49 -10.74 -1.57
N GLU A 90 -0.57 -10.33 -0.88
CA GLU A 90 -1.48 -11.27 -0.21
C GLU A 90 -2.33 -12.05 -1.21
N ILE A 91 -2.80 -11.43 -2.29
CA ILE A 91 -3.52 -12.12 -3.37
C ILE A 91 -2.63 -13.17 -4.02
N SER A 92 -1.37 -12.84 -4.31
CA SER A 92 -0.39 -13.81 -4.83
C SER A 92 -0.27 -15.03 -3.90
N ARG A 93 -0.08 -14.76 -2.60
CA ARG A 93 0.04 -15.81 -1.58
C ARG A 93 -1.21 -16.68 -1.50
N LEU A 94 -2.40 -16.07 -1.55
CA LEU A 94 -3.68 -16.79 -1.54
C LEU A 94 -3.83 -17.69 -2.77
N HIS A 95 -3.47 -17.19 -3.96
CA HIS A 95 -3.51 -17.97 -5.19
C HIS A 95 -2.56 -19.17 -5.16
N GLU A 96 -1.36 -19.01 -4.60
CA GLU A 96 -0.44 -20.13 -4.39
C GLU A 96 -1.04 -21.19 -3.45
N VAL A 97 -1.66 -20.76 -2.35
CA VAL A 97 -2.33 -21.65 -1.41
C VAL A 97 -3.48 -22.40 -2.09
N ILE A 98 -4.33 -21.72 -2.85
CA ILE A 98 -5.46 -22.34 -3.57
C ILE A 98 -4.94 -23.34 -4.60
N ALA A 99 -3.91 -22.98 -5.36
CA ALA A 99 -3.29 -23.86 -6.35
C ALA A 99 -2.69 -25.13 -5.71
N ALA A 100 -2.13 -25.03 -4.51
CA ALA A 100 -1.62 -26.18 -3.75
C ALA A 100 -2.76 -27.14 -3.35
N HIS A 101 -3.86 -26.62 -2.80
CA HIS A 101 -5.00 -27.43 -2.35
C HIS A 101 -5.75 -28.08 -3.53
N GLY A 102 -5.88 -27.37 -4.66
CA GLY A 102 -6.51 -27.92 -5.87
C GLY A 102 -5.77 -29.13 -6.44
N LYS A 103 -4.44 -29.20 -6.27
CA LYS A 103 -3.63 -30.34 -6.71
C LYS A 103 -3.81 -31.60 -5.85
N GLU A 104 -4.05 -31.45 -4.55
CA GLU A 104 -4.14 -32.57 -3.60
C GLU A 104 -5.50 -33.29 -3.68
N ALA A 105 -6.59 -32.54 -3.87
CA ALA A 105 -7.96 -33.10 -3.92
C ALA A 105 -8.23 -34.00 -5.13
N VAL A 106 -7.53 -33.80 -6.25
CA VAL A 106 -7.76 -34.58 -7.50
C VAL A 106 -7.15 -35.98 -7.42
N ILE A 107 -6.11 -36.17 -6.60
CA ILE A 107 -5.36 -37.44 -6.52
C ILE A 107 -6.04 -38.44 -5.58
N SER A 108 -6.80 -37.96 -4.58
CA SER A 108 -7.41 -38.84 -3.56
C SER A 108 -8.71 -39.52 -4.00
N ASN A 109 -9.40 -39.03 -5.04
CA ASN A 109 -10.74 -39.51 -5.37
C ASN A 109 -10.78 -40.69 -6.37
N THR A 110 -9.65 -41.20 -6.85
CA THR A 110 -9.61 -42.26 -7.88
C THR A 110 -9.26 -43.66 -7.37
N SER A 111 -9.00 -43.86 -6.08
CA SER A 111 -8.58 -45.17 -5.54
C SER A 111 -9.66 -45.98 -4.81
N VAL A 112 -10.90 -45.48 -4.73
CA VAL A 112 -12.05 -46.17 -4.11
C VAL A 112 -13.15 -46.43 -5.14
N SER A 113 -12.80 -47.17 -6.19
CA SER A 113 -13.78 -47.81 -7.06
C SER A 113 -13.15 -49.03 -7.75
N SER A 114 -12.79 -50.03 -6.96
CA SER A 114 -12.55 -51.39 -7.42
C SER A 114 -12.84 -52.34 -6.27
N GLU A 115 -13.68 -53.33 -6.59
CA GLU A 115 -14.18 -54.47 -5.79
C GLU A 115 -15.37 -54.24 -4.84
#